data_AF-A0A966RS16-F1
#
_entry.id   AF-A0A966RS16-F1
#
_cell.length_a   1.000
_cell.length_b   1.000
_cell.length_c   1.000
_cell.angle_alpha   90.00
_cell.angle_beta   90.00
_cell.angle_gamma   90.00
#
_symmetry.space_group_name_H-M   'P 1'
#
loop_
_entity.id
_entity.type
_entity.pdbx_description
1 polymer ?
#
loop_
_entity_poly.entity_id
_entity_poly.type
_entity_poly.pdbx_seq_one_letter_code
_entity_poly.pdbx_strand_id
1 'polypeptide(L)'
;MDFKLIAAGTGMLIVLIYAFGSGIWVSSSPGWYSSLNRPPWQPPSYVFGIIWPYNFMVLGIASYQVSQSLTKSENILWLVFFGL
;
A
#
# COMPACT_ATOMS: atom_id res chain seq x y z
N MET A 1 -13.89 6.14 -21.46
CA MET A 1 -12.99 6.46 -20.33
C MET A 1 -11.56 6.10 -20.76
N ASP A 2 -10.60 6.99 -20.52
CA ASP A 2 -9.19 6.75 -20.88
C ASP A 2 -8.65 5.51 -20.14
N PHE A 3 -8.00 4.59 -20.87
CA PHE A 3 -7.41 3.39 -20.29
C PHE A 3 -6.40 3.72 -19.18
N LYS A 4 -5.64 4.80 -19.33
CA LYS A 4 -4.66 5.23 -18.32
C LYS A 4 -5.34 5.61 -17.01
N LEU A 5 -6.48 6.29 -17.07
CA LEU A 5 -7.27 6.62 -15.89
C LEU A 5 -7.89 5.38 -15.23
N ILE A 6 -8.34 4.40 -16.05
CA ILE A 6 -8.80 3.11 -15.54
C ILE A 6 -7.67 2.41 -14.78
N ALA A 7 -6.49 2.30 -15.40
CA ALA A 7 -5.33 1.65 -14.80
C ALA A 7 -4.91 2.33 -13.48
N ALA A 8 -4.85 3.67 -13.46
CA ALA A 8 -4.57 4.43 -12.23
C ALA A 8 -5.57 4.10 -11.12
N GLY A 9 -6.86 4.15 -11.44
CA GLY A 9 -7.95 3.86 -10.50
C GLY A 9 -7.91 2.42 -9.99
N THR A 10 -7.58 1.45 -10.84
CA THR A 10 -7.39 0.06 -10.43
C THR A 10 -6.24 -0.08 -9.45
N GLY A 11 -5.08 0.53 -9.71
CA GLY A 11 -3.96 0.47 -8.78
C GLY A 11 -4.26 1.16 -7.45
N MET A 12 -4.96 2.31 -7.46
CA MET A 12 -5.43 2.94 -6.22
C MET A 12 -6.39 2.05 -5.43
N LEU A 13 -7.31 1.36 -6.11
CA LEU A 13 -8.23 0.42 -5.49
C LEU A 13 -7.48 -0.75 -4.83
N ILE A 14 -6.47 -1.31 -5.51
CA ILE A 14 -5.60 -2.37 -4.95
C ILE A 14 -4.95 -1.89 -3.65
N VAL A 15 -4.35 -0.69 -3.65
CA VAL A 15 -3.72 -0.11 -2.45
C VAL A 15 -4.74 0.06 -1.32
N LEU A 16 -5.94 0.56 -1.61
CA LEU A 16 -6.97 0.74 -0.60
C LEU A 16 -7.43 -0.60 0.00
N ILE A 17 -7.69 -1.60 -0.86
CA ILE A 17 -8.06 -2.95 -0.40
C ILE A 17 -6.98 -3.50 0.53
N TYR A 18 -5.71 -3.37 0.15
CA TYR A 18 -4.60 -3.82 0.99
C TYR A 18 -4.47 -3.02 2.29
N ALA A 19 -4.57 -1.70 2.24
CA ALA A 19 -4.43 -0.83 3.40
C ALA A 19 -5.48 -1.14 4.49
N PHE A 20 -6.74 -1.34 4.09
CA PHE A 20 -7.80 -1.72 5.03
C PHE A 20 -7.74 -3.19 5.42
N GLY A 21 -7.53 -4.06 4.44
CA GLY A 21 -7.49 -5.50 4.64
C GLY A 21 -6.38 -5.91 5.60
N SER A 22 -5.15 -5.44 5.37
CA SER A 22 -3.98 -5.80 6.18
C SER A 22 -4.19 -5.54 7.66
N GLY A 23 -4.81 -4.41 8.03
CA GLY A 23 -5.15 -4.08 9.41
C GLY A 23 -6.04 -5.12 10.10
N ILE A 24 -6.96 -5.75 9.35
CA ILE A 24 -7.83 -6.83 9.83
C ILE A 24 -7.04 -8.15 9.92
N TRP A 25 -6.21 -8.46 8.92
CA TRP A 25 -5.46 -9.72 8.89
C TRP A 25 -4.41 -9.81 10.00
N VAL A 26 -3.78 -8.70 10.38
CA VAL A 26 -2.68 -8.71 11.37
C VAL A 26 -3.13 -8.47 12.82
N SER A 27 -4.44 -8.30 13.08
CA SER A 27 -4.96 -7.98 14.42
C SER A 27 -5.15 -9.19 15.35
N SER A 28 -4.60 -10.36 15.00
CA SER A 28 -4.93 -11.66 15.61
C SER A 28 -4.34 -11.92 17.00
N SER A 29 -3.38 -11.09 17.47
CA SER A 29 -2.74 -11.26 18.78
C SER A 29 -2.47 -9.93 19.47
N PRO A 30 -3.51 -9.32 20.07
CA PRO A 30 -3.36 -8.12 20.88
C PRO A 30 -2.42 -8.43 22.06
N GLY A 31 -1.30 -7.71 22.17
CA GLY A 31 -0.40 -7.81 23.33
C GLY A 31 0.90 -8.59 23.11
N TRP A 32 0.97 -9.50 22.13
CA TRP A 32 2.21 -10.22 21.81
C TRP A 32 3.32 -9.25 21.36
N TYR A 33 3.00 -8.34 20.44
CA TYR A 33 3.97 -7.35 19.97
C TYR A 33 4.46 -6.41 21.09
N SER A 34 3.62 -6.14 22.10
CA SER A 34 3.99 -5.28 23.22
C SER A 34 4.81 -5.98 24.31
N SER A 35 4.78 -7.32 24.39
CA SER A 35 5.57 -8.07 25.37
C SER A 35 7.01 -8.32 24.96
N LEU A 36 7.35 -8.06 23.69
CA LEU A 36 8.72 -8.22 23.17
C LEU A 36 9.69 -7.21 23.77
N ASN A 37 10.90 -7.66 24.08
CA ASN A 37 12.01 -6.77 24.43
C ASN A 37 12.34 -5.87 23.24
N ARG A 38 12.22 -4.56 23.44
CA ARG A 38 12.43 -3.55 22.40
C ARG A 38 13.87 -3.03 22.45
N PRO A 39 14.56 -2.89 21.32
CA PRO A 39 15.82 -2.18 21.30
C PRO A 39 15.59 -0.69 21.62
N PRO A 40 16.58 0.02 22.19
CA PRO A 40 16.44 1.41 22.61
C PRO A 40 16.18 2.39 21.44
N TRP A 41 16.47 1.97 20.21
CA TRP A 41 16.28 2.76 18.99
C TRP A 41 14.95 2.48 18.28
N GLN A 42 14.11 1.58 18.80
CA GLN A 42 12.81 1.31 18.18
C GLN A 42 11.92 2.56 18.28
N PRO A 43 11.35 3.04 17.15
CA PRO A 43 10.45 4.17 17.18
C PRO A 43 9.17 3.86 17.97
N PRO A 44 8.54 4.88 18.59
CA PRO A 44 7.24 4.72 19.24
C PRO A 44 6.18 4.13 18.29
N SER A 45 5.26 3.32 18.82
CA SER A 45 4.26 2.60 18.00
C SER A 45 3.38 3.50 17.12
N TYR A 46 3.09 4.74 17.56
CA TYR A 46 2.28 5.68 16.78
C TYR A 46 2.95 6.11 15.46
N VAL A 47 4.28 6.02 15.36
CA VAL A 47 5.03 6.35 14.12
C VAL A 47 4.58 5.44 12.97
N PHE A 48 4.31 4.17 13.26
CA PHE A 48 3.80 3.24 12.27
C PHE A 48 2.39 3.60 11.81
N GLY A 49 1.56 4.17 12.70
CA GLY A 49 0.25 4.69 12.35
C GLY A 49 0.30 5.90 11.39
N ILE A 50 1.44 6.59 11.29
CA ILE A 50 1.63 7.75 10.39
C ILE A 50 2.32 7.32 9.09
N ILE A 51 3.38 6.51 9.19
CA ILE A 51 4.20 6.14 8.03
C ILE A 51 3.44 5.27 7.03
N TRP A 52 2.54 4.38 7.49
CA TRP A 52 1.79 3.51 6.60
C TRP A 52 0.79 4.27 5.72
N PRO A 53 -0.08 5.15 6.26
CA PRO A 53 -0.92 6.03 5.44
C PRO A 53 -0.12 6.87 4.45
N TYR A 54 1.03 7.42 4.87
CA TYR A 54 1.95 8.13 3.98
C TYR A 54 2.42 7.23 2.82
N ASN A 55 2.90 6.02 3.11
CA ASN A 55 3.35 5.08 2.10
C ASN A 55 2.22 4.70 1.13
N PHE A 56 1.01 4.43 1.63
CA PHE A 56 -0.15 4.12 0.77
C PHE A 56 -0.52 5.30 -0.13
N MET A 57 -0.43 6.53 0.35
CA MET A 57 -0.63 7.72 -0.46
C MET A 57 0.41 7.81 -1.59
N VAL A 58 1.69 7.59 -1.28
CA VAL A 58 2.78 7.59 -2.27
C VAL A 58 2.58 6.48 -3.30
N LEU A 59 2.15 5.28 -2.89
CA LEU A 59 1.82 4.18 -3.81
C LEU A 59 0.66 4.54 -4.75
N GLY A 60 -0.36 5.25 -4.26
CA GLY A 60 -1.45 5.78 -5.10
C GLY A 60 -0.96 6.79 -6.14
N ILE A 61 -0.06 7.69 -5.74
CA ILE A 61 0.59 8.65 -6.67
C ILE A 61 1.46 7.90 -7.69
N ALA A 62 2.23 6.91 -7.25
CA ALA A 62 3.05 6.08 -8.15
C ALA A 62 2.19 5.34 -9.18
N SER A 63 1.06 4.76 -8.76
CA SER A 63 0.08 4.14 -9.66
C SER A 63 -0.40 5.10 -10.74
N TYR A 64 -0.74 6.34 -10.35
CA TYR A 64 -1.12 7.37 -11.31
C TYR A 64 0.02 7.68 -12.29
N GLN A 65 1.22 7.97 -11.79
CA GLN A 65 2.36 8.34 -12.64
C GLN A 65 2.72 7.23 -13.65
N VAL A 66 2.77 5.98 -13.19
CA VAL A 66 3.08 4.82 -14.03
C VAL A 66 1.99 4.61 -15.09
N SER A 67 0.72 4.78 -14.71
CA SER A 67 -0.40 4.70 -15.67
C SER A 67 -0.24 5.67 -16.85
N GLN A 68 0.34 6.84 -16.59
CA GLN A 68 0.54 7.87 -17.61
C GLN A 68 1.76 7.61 -18.48
N SER A 69 2.78 6.92 -17.96
CA SER A 69 4.06 6.72 -18.65
C SER A 69 4.13 5.46 -19.53
N LEU A 70 3.28 4.46 -19.28
CA LEU A 70 3.38 3.15 -19.94
C LEU A 70 2.36 2.93 -21.06
N THR A 71 2.67 1.99 -21.95
CA THR A 71 1.70 1.45 -22.91
C THR A 71 0.62 0.62 -22.20
N LYS A 72 -0.43 0.24 -22.92
CA LYS A 72 -1.54 -0.57 -22.37
C LYS A 72 -1.05 -1.90 -21.80
N SER A 73 -0.23 -2.64 -22.54
CA SER A 73 0.24 -3.97 -22.13
C SER A 73 1.18 -3.90 -20.92
N GLU A 74 2.07 -2.92 -20.90
CA GLU A 74 2.98 -2.68 -19.78
C GLU A 74 2.22 -2.27 -18.51
N ASN A 75 1.16 -1.47 -18.64
CA ASN A 75 0.28 -1.13 -17.52
C ASN A 75 -0.43 -2.34 -16.92
N ILE A 76 -0.92 -3.25 -17.77
CA ILE A 76 -1.54 -4.50 -17.30
C ILE A 76 -0.50 -5.33 -16.53
N LEU A 77 0.70 -5.49 -17.09
CA LEU A 77 1.77 -6.23 -16.44
C LEU A 77 2.17 -5.58 -15.10
N TRP A 78 2.29 -4.26 -15.08
CA TRP A 78 2.59 -3.50 -13.86
C TRP A 78 1.51 -3.70 -12.80
N LEU A 79 0.21 -3.62 -13.16
CA LEU A 79 -0.89 -3.85 -12.21
C LEU A 79 -0.89 -5.27 -11.62
N VAL A 80 -0.51 -6.28 -12.41
CA VAL A 80 -0.36 -7.66 -11.91
C VAL A 80 0.75 -7.72 -10.87
N PHE A 81 1.94 -7.20 -11.15
CA PHE A 81 3.04 -7.20 -10.18
C PHE A 81 2.77 -6.32 -8.97
N PHE A 82 2.06 -5.21 -9.16
CA PHE A 82 1.73 -4.27 -8.11
C PHE A 82 0.70 -4.82 -7.11
N GLY A 83 -0.15 -5.75 -7.55
CA GLY A 83 -1.16 -6.40 -6.72
C GLY A 83 -0.78 -7.78 -6.16
N LEU A 84 0.39 -8.31 -6.53
CA LEU A 84 0.97 -9.54 -5.96
C LEU A 84 1.78 -9.22 -4.69
#